data_AF-A0A7Y4XJV0-F1
#
_entry.id   AF-A0A7Y4XJV0-F1
#
_cell.length_a   1.000
_cell.length_b   1.000
_cell.length_c   1.000
_cell.angle_alpha   90.00
_cell.angle_beta   90.00
_cell.angle_gamma   90.00
#
_symmetry.space_group_name_H-M   'P 1'
#
loop_
_entity.id
_entity.type
_entity.pdbx_description
1 polymer ?
#
loop_
_entity_poly.entity_id
_entity_poly.type
_entity_poly.pdbx_seq_one_letter_code
_entity_poly.pdbx_strand_id
1 'polypeptide(L)'
;MNLVSTILQFLAPAIINKIAGSLGMNQGLAGKAIAAAIPAILAGLTGSAAKSGGAGALSGLLAKQDPGLLGNFASMIGGSGQKAMAESGMGALSSLLGGSSTNALAGAVGNFAGIDANQSSGLLGMLAPVVLGQLAQTQKASGLDANGLAGLLNSQKDNIAAAMPGGFANLLSGSGLLDSVAGNLKAAAAPVAHAAPEASGSGFGKWIVPLAIAVVGAYLVNSYGCQRPVEKAAAPAPAAVTAPAKAPEAAKAPEAAPAPAAPAAAAMPDLGSVTAKALGALTASLGSIKDEATAKAALPGLTDVAKQIAGVKTAAALLSGDAKKPVSSLIAAALPGITQSVEKAVGIPGVGALISPVLGPMVENLGALAK
;
A
#
# COMPACT_ATOMS: atom_id res chain seq x y z
N MET A 1 0.19 -0.73 6.93
CA MET A 1 0.59 0.16 5.81
C MET A 1 -0.40 1.31 5.72
N ASN A 2 0.05 2.55 5.50
CA ASN A 2 -0.85 3.69 5.31
C ASN A 2 -1.01 3.98 3.81
N LEU A 3 -2.21 3.74 3.25
CA LEU A 3 -2.50 3.96 1.82
C LEU A 3 -2.24 5.40 1.38
N VAL A 4 -2.59 6.36 2.23
CA VAL A 4 -2.40 7.79 1.94
C VAL A 4 -0.91 8.09 1.80
N SER A 5 -0.10 7.62 2.75
CA SER A 5 1.35 7.80 2.71
C SER A 5 1.98 7.12 1.50
N THR A 6 1.52 5.93 1.11
CA THR A 6 2.07 5.23 -0.07
C THR A 6 1.72 5.96 -1.37
N ILE A 7 0.49 6.47 -1.49
CA ILE A 7 0.08 7.27 -2.66
C ILE A 7 0.86 8.59 -2.70
N LEU A 8 1.00 9.27 -1.56
CA LEU A 8 1.80 10.50 -1.47
C LEU A 8 3.29 10.26 -1.77
N GLN A 9 3.85 9.11 -1.37
CA GLN A 9 5.22 8.74 -1.69
C GLN A 9 5.40 8.43 -3.19
N PHE A 10 4.36 7.93 -3.86
CA PHE A 10 4.33 7.75 -5.31
C PHE A 10 4.26 9.11 -6.04
N LEU A 11 3.50 10.07 -5.51
CA LEU A 11 3.49 11.44 -6.00
C LEU A 11 4.73 12.21 -5.53
N ALA A 12 5.88 11.84 -6.10
CA ALA A 12 7.12 12.57 -5.90
C ALA A 12 6.96 14.05 -6.27
N PRO A 13 7.77 14.97 -5.70
CA PRO A 13 7.73 16.40 -6.01
C PRO A 13 7.79 16.70 -7.52
N ALA A 14 8.48 15.86 -8.30
CA ALA A 14 8.53 15.96 -9.75
C ALA A 14 7.15 15.81 -10.43
N ILE A 15 6.30 14.90 -9.94
CA ILE A 15 4.96 14.66 -10.47
C ILE A 15 4.04 15.82 -10.07
N ILE A 16 4.15 16.31 -8.83
CA ILE A 16 3.42 17.50 -8.35
C ILE A 16 3.72 18.70 -9.25
N ASN A 17 5.00 18.92 -9.57
CA ASN A 17 5.43 20.01 -10.45
C ASN A 17 4.90 19.86 -11.87
N LYS A 18 4.82 18.63 -12.39
CA LYS A 18 4.27 18.37 -13.72
C LYS A 18 2.77 18.62 -13.77
N ILE A 19 2.04 18.18 -12.75
CA ILE A 19 0.60 18.45 -12.61
C ILE A 19 0.34 19.95 -12.51
N ALA A 20 1.13 20.66 -11.69
CA ALA A 20 1.05 22.11 -11.53
C ALA A 20 1.24 22.83 -12.87
N GLY A 21 2.33 22.51 -13.59
CA GLY A 21 2.61 23.08 -14.91
C GLY A 21 1.52 22.76 -15.93
N SER A 22 0.98 21.53 -15.91
CA SER A 22 -0.05 21.10 -16.87
C SER A 22 -1.44 21.71 -16.65
N LEU A 23 -1.72 22.18 -15.43
CA LEU A 23 -3.00 22.79 -15.06
C LEU A 23 -2.88 24.32 -14.88
N GLY A 24 -1.71 24.89 -15.17
CA GLY A 24 -1.45 26.32 -15.01
C GLY A 24 -1.47 26.79 -13.54
N MET A 25 -1.21 25.89 -12.60
CA MET A 25 -1.20 26.17 -11.17
C MET A 25 0.22 26.46 -10.66
N ASN A 26 0.30 27.26 -9.59
CA ASN A 26 1.53 27.35 -8.79
C ASN A 26 1.78 26.02 -8.04
N GLN A 27 3.03 25.60 -7.94
CA GLN A 27 3.47 24.40 -7.21
C GLN A 27 2.95 24.35 -5.77
N GLY A 28 2.91 25.49 -5.08
CA GLY A 28 2.36 25.57 -3.71
C GLY A 28 0.86 25.25 -3.64
N LEU A 29 0.08 25.75 -4.62
CA LEU A 29 -1.35 25.48 -4.72
C LEU A 29 -1.61 24.03 -5.13
N ALA A 30 -0.84 23.50 -6.08
CA ALA A 30 -0.93 22.11 -6.51
C ALA A 30 -0.61 21.15 -5.35
N GLY A 31 0.46 21.41 -4.58
CA GLY A 31 0.80 20.61 -3.40
C GLY A 31 -0.30 20.64 -2.34
N LYS A 32 -0.86 21.82 -2.05
CA LYS A 32 -2.00 21.98 -1.13
C LYS A 32 -3.25 21.25 -1.61
N ALA A 33 -3.55 21.35 -2.90
CA ALA A 33 -4.70 20.70 -3.52
C ALA A 33 -4.57 19.17 -3.51
N ILE A 34 -3.38 18.63 -3.85
CA ILE A 34 -3.10 17.19 -3.84
C ILE A 34 -3.19 16.62 -2.42
N ALA A 35 -2.62 17.33 -1.43
CA ALA A 35 -2.66 16.93 -0.03
C ALA A 35 -4.10 16.84 0.52
N ALA A 36 -5.03 17.66 0.02
CA ALA A 36 -6.44 17.56 0.34
C ALA A 36 -7.17 16.51 -0.51
N ALA A 37 -6.90 16.47 -1.81
CA ALA A 37 -7.62 15.66 -2.78
C ALA A 37 -7.42 14.16 -2.57
N ILE A 38 -6.21 13.69 -2.24
CA ILE A 38 -5.95 12.25 -2.07
C ILE A 38 -6.76 11.66 -0.89
N PRO A 39 -6.67 12.20 0.34
CA PRO A 39 -7.51 11.75 1.44
C PRO A 39 -9.00 11.86 1.12
N ALA A 40 -9.40 12.91 0.40
CA ALA A 40 -10.80 13.15 0.05
C ALA A 40 -11.37 12.15 -0.96
N ILE A 41 -10.60 11.80 -2.00
CA ILE A 41 -10.93 10.72 -2.94
C ILE A 41 -11.06 9.41 -2.18
N LEU A 42 -10.10 9.08 -1.31
CA LEU A 42 -10.14 7.86 -0.51
C LEU A 42 -11.35 7.82 0.44
N ALA A 43 -11.70 8.95 1.06
CA ALA A 43 -12.89 9.06 1.89
C ALA A 43 -14.18 8.84 1.06
N GLY A 44 -14.28 9.46 -0.11
CA GLY A 44 -15.41 9.27 -1.03
C GLY A 44 -15.53 7.82 -1.54
N LEU A 45 -14.40 7.17 -1.85
CA LEU A 45 -14.36 5.75 -2.23
C LEU A 45 -14.75 4.85 -1.06
N THR A 46 -14.35 5.19 0.17
CA THR A 46 -14.76 4.46 1.37
C THR A 46 -16.28 4.54 1.57
N GLY A 47 -16.85 5.74 1.43
CA GLY A 47 -18.30 5.95 1.50
C GLY A 47 -19.07 5.35 0.32
N SER A 48 -18.45 5.22 -0.85
CA SER A 48 -19.02 4.51 -1.99
C SER A 48 -19.00 3.00 -1.77
N ALA A 49 -17.87 2.43 -1.33
CA ALA A 49 -17.73 1.00 -1.04
C ALA A 49 -18.69 0.52 0.07
N ALA A 50 -19.03 1.40 1.01
CA ALA A 50 -19.99 1.13 2.08
C ALA A 50 -21.46 1.11 1.61
N LYS A 51 -21.78 1.58 0.40
CA LYS A 51 -23.13 1.50 -0.18
C LYS A 51 -23.39 0.13 -0.79
N SER A 52 -24.66 -0.28 -0.83
CA SER A 52 -25.10 -1.51 -1.50
C SER A 52 -24.60 -1.56 -2.95
N GLY A 53 -23.81 -2.57 -3.30
CA GLY A 53 -23.21 -2.74 -4.64
C GLY A 53 -21.98 -1.88 -4.93
N GLY A 54 -21.64 -0.91 -4.08
CA GLY A 54 -20.51 0.01 -4.31
C GLY A 54 -19.14 -0.67 -4.24
N ALA A 55 -18.96 -1.61 -3.31
CA ALA A 55 -17.75 -2.43 -3.24
C ALA A 55 -17.52 -3.27 -4.52
N GLY A 56 -18.60 -3.79 -5.11
CA GLY A 56 -18.56 -4.52 -6.38
C GLY A 56 -18.22 -3.63 -7.56
N ALA A 57 -18.82 -2.43 -7.63
CA ALA A 57 -18.50 -1.43 -8.64
C ALA A 57 -17.03 -0.98 -8.55
N LEU A 58 -16.54 -0.76 -7.34
CA LEU A 58 -15.13 -0.44 -7.09
C LEU A 58 -14.21 -1.57 -7.55
N SER A 59 -14.45 -2.80 -7.11
CA SER A 59 -13.66 -3.98 -7.53
C SER A 59 -13.68 -4.17 -9.05
N GLY A 60 -14.83 -3.96 -9.71
CA GLY A 60 -14.95 -4.09 -11.16
C GLY A 60 -14.15 -3.03 -11.93
N LEU A 61 -14.09 -1.79 -11.40
CA LEU A 61 -13.25 -0.74 -11.97
C LEU A 61 -11.76 -0.97 -11.70
N LEU A 62 -11.40 -1.46 -10.52
CA LEU A 62 -10.02 -1.83 -10.20
C LEU A 62 -9.53 -3.02 -11.04
N ALA A 63 -10.41 -3.96 -11.37
CA ALA A 63 -10.07 -5.08 -12.26
C ALA A 63 -9.72 -4.60 -13.69
N LYS A 64 -10.34 -3.50 -14.14
CA LYS A 64 -10.09 -2.86 -15.44
C LYS A 64 -8.88 -1.91 -15.44
N GLN A 65 -8.28 -1.65 -14.29
CA GLN A 65 -7.07 -0.81 -14.20
C GLN A 65 -5.85 -1.56 -14.73
N ASP A 66 -5.20 -0.93 -15.70
CA ASP A 66 -3.97 -1.44 -16.30
C ASP A 66 -2.77 -1.20 -15.35
N PRO A 67 -2.01 -2.24 -14.95
CA PRO A 67 -0.86 -2.07 -14.06
C PRO A 67 0.21 -1.11 -14.61
N GLY A 68 0.30 -0.97 -15.94
CA GLY A 68 1.25 -0.09 -16.61
C GLY A 68 0.92 1.40 -16.55
N LEU A 69 -0.30 1.78 -16.15
CA LEU A 69 -0.74 3.19 -16.11
C LEU A 69 0.08 4.03 -15.13
N LEU A 70 0.46 3.46 -13.98
CA LEU A 70 1.28 4.17 -13.00
C LEU A 70 2.69 4.46 -13.54
N GLY A 71 3.29 3.52 -14.27
CA GLY A 71 4.59 3.72 -14.92
C GLY A 71 4.57 4.78 -16.03
N ASN A 72 3.45 4.87 -16.76
CA ASN A 72 3.28 5.81 -17.87
C ASN A 72 2.69 7.16 -17.46
N PHE A 73 2.24 7.31 -16.21
CA PHE A 73 1.59 8.50 -15.69
C PHE A 73 2.46 9.76 -15.87
N ALA A 74 3.73 9.66 -15.52
CA ALA A 74 4.67 10.79 -15.64
C ALA A 74 4.84 11.25 -17.10
N SER A 75 4.78 10.34 -18.07
CA SER A 75 4.90 10.64 -19.50
C SER A 75 3.61 11.21 -20.08
N MET A 76 2.45 10.83 -19.54
CA MET A 76 1.13 11.30 -19.98
C MET A 76 0.78 12.72 -19.49
N ILE A 77 1.24 13.11 -18.30
CA ILE A 77 1.02 14.47 -17.79
C ILE A 77 1.76 15.49 -18.68
N GLY A 78 1.07 16.51 -19.17
CA GLY A 78 1.62 17.52 -20.09
C GLY A 78 1.71 17.06 -21.55
N GLY A 79 1.27 15.83 -21.87
CA GLY A 79 1.19 15.31 -23.23
C GLY A 79 -0.24 15.34 -23.80
N SER A 80 -0.40 14.88 -25.04
CA SER A 80 -1.71 14.81 -25.73
C SER A 80 -2.74 13.90 -25.02
N GLY A 81 -2.28 12.90 -24.28
CA GLY A 81 -3.13 11.97 -23.53
C GLY A 81 -3.68 12.50 -22.20
N GLN A 82 -3.21 13.65 -21.72
CA GLN A 82 -3.60 14.18 -20.40
C GLN A 82 -5.10 14.43 -20.29
N LYS A 83 -5.70 15.06 -21.30
CA LYS A 83 -7.12 15.44 -21.26
C LYS A 83 -8.01 14.19 -21.19
N ALA A 84 -7.73 13.20 -22.05
CA ALA A 84 -8.43 11.92 -22.04
C ALA A 84 -8.28 11.18 -20.69
N MET A 85 -7.08 11.23 -20.09
CA MET A 85 -6.85 10.67 -18.76
C MET A 85 -7.67 11.38 -17.68
N ALA A 86 -7.67 12.71 -17.68
CA ALA A 86 -8.41 13.50 -16.70
C ALA A 86 -9.92 13.28 -16.84
N GLU A 87 -10.44 13.26 -18.07
CA GLU A 87 -11.84 12.94 -18.36
C GLU A 87 -12.21 11.52 -17.94
N SER A 88 -11.36 10.54 -18.22
CA SER A 88 -11.55 9.15 -17.79
C SER A 88 -11.56 9.02 -16.26
N GLY A 89 -10.65 9.69 -15.57
CA GLY A 89 -10.59 9.69 -14.11
C GLY A 89 -11.80 10.35 -13.47
N MET A 90 -12.26 11.49 -14.02
CA MET A 90 -13.50 12.13 -13.58
C MET A 90 -14.73 11.27 -13.85
N GLY A 91 -14.79 10.59 -15.00
CA GLY A 91 -15.83 9.62 -15.32
C GLY A 91 -15.86 8.46 -14.34
N ALA A 92 -14.70 7.92 -13.98
CA ALA A 92 -14.58 6.86 -12.98
C ALA A 92 -15.04 7.32 -11.59
N LEU A 93 -14.62 8.52 -11.15
CA LEU A 93 -15.10 9.10 -9.89
C LEU A 93 -16.61 9.33 -9.92
N SER A 94 -17.14 9.90 -10.99
CA SER A 94 -18.58 10.14 -11.15
C SER A 94 -19.38 8.85 -11.13
N SER A 95 -18.88 7.79 -11.77
CA SER A 95 -19.51 6.47 -11.75
C SER A 95 -19.48 5.82 -10.37
N LEU A 96 -18.47 6.08 -9.55
CA LEU A 96 -18.29 5.47 -8.24
C LEU A 96 -18.95 6.26 -7.11
N LEU A 97 -18.68 7.56 -7.04
CA LEU A 97 -19.15 8.45 -5.99
C LEU A 97 -20.51 9.08 -6.34
N GLY A 98 -20.86 9.12 -7.63
CA GLY A 98 -21.97 9.91 -8.16
C GLY A 98 -21.52 11.30 -8.62
N GLY A 99 -22.27 11.90 -9.54
CA GLY A 99 -21.99 13.23 -10.09
C GLY A 99 -21.98 14.33 -9.02
N SER A 100 -22.96 14.33 -8.11
CA SER A 100 -23.06 15.33 -7.02
C SER A 100 -21.86 15.27 -6.07
N SER A 101 -21.47 14.07 -5.67
CA SER A 101 -20.32 13.80 -4.79
C SER A 101 -18.99 14.22 -5.44
N THR A 102 -18.85 13.95 -6.73
CA THR A 102 -17.64 14.30 -7.50
C THR A 102 -17.54 15.82 -7.67
N ASN A 103 -18.66 16.48 -7.91
CA ASN A 103 -18.71 17.95 -8.00
C ASN A 103 -18.46 18.62 -6.64
N ALA A 104 -19.03 18.05 -5.56
CA ALA A 104 -18.76 18.46 -4.19
C ALA A 104 -17.28 18.35 -3.83
N LEU A 105 -16.64 17.24 -4.23
CA LEU A 105 -15.21 17.01 -4.04
C LEU A 105 -14.37 18.07 -4.80
N ALA A 106 -14.71 18.34 -6.06
CA ALA A 106 -14.06 19.37 -6.87
C ALA A 106 -14.22 20.77 -6.26
N GLY A 107 -15.41 21.09 -5.75
CA GLY A 107 -15.69 22.34 -5.05
C GLY A 107 -14.91 22.47 -3.74
N ALA A 108 -14.87 21.42 -2.92
CA ALA A 108 -14.13 21.43 -1.66
C ALA A 108 -12.62 21.59 -1.87
N VAL A 109 -12.03 20.88 -2.85
CA VAL A 109 -10.62 21.00 -3.22
C VAL A 109 -10.33 22.39 -3.79
N GLY A 110 -11.21 22.90 -4.65
CA GLY A 110 -11.15 24.26 -5.19
C GLY A 110 -11.10 25.32 -4.10
N ASN A 111 -12.07 25.28 -3.19
CA ASN A 111 -12.19 26.22 -2.08
C ASN A 111 -11.01 26.12 -1.09
N PHE A 112 -10.55 24.91 -0.80
CA PHE A 112 -9.44 24.71 0.12
C PHE A 112 -8.10 25.16 -0.46
N ALA A 113 -7.83 24.81 -1.71
CA ALA A 113 -6.57 25.16 -2.36
C ALA A 113 -6.57 26.59 -2.92
N GLY A 114 -7.73 27.23 -3.06
CA GLY A 114 -7.85 28.53 -3.72
C GLY A 114 -7.67 28.45 -5.23
N ILE A 115 -8.14 27.37 -5.84
CA ILE A 115 -8.03 27.08 -7.28
C ILE A 115 -9.41 27.05 -7.93
N ASP A 116 -9.48 27.33 -9.23
CA ASP A 116 -10.76 27.35 -9.94
C ASP A 116 -11.33 25.93 -10.17
N ALA A 117 -12.60 25.87 -10.56
CA ALA A 117 -13.32 24.61 -10.74
C ALA A 117 -12.75 23.72 -11.87
N ASN A 118 -12.12 24.33 -12.89
CA ASN A 118 -11.51 23.60 -14.00
C ASN A 118 -10.17 22.99 -13.55
N GLN A 119 -9.38 23.75 -12.79
CA GLN A 119 -8.17 23.26 -12.14
C GLN A 119 -8.45 22.14 -11.13
N SER A 120 -9.48 22.28 -10.30
CA SER A 120 -9.84 21.26 -9.32
C SER A 120 -10.38 19.98 -9.97
N SER A 121 -11.23 20.10 -11.00
CA SER A 121 -11.75 18.95 -11.74
C SER A 121 -10.66 18.26 -12.55
N GLY A 122 -9.79 19.02 -13.22
CA GLY A 122 -8.63 18.48 -13.93
C GLY A 122 -7.68 17.75 -12.99
N LEU A 123 -7.40 18.33 -11.82
CA LEU A 123 -6.59 17.71 -10.79
C LEU A 123 -7.19 16.39 -10.30
N LEU A 124 -8.48 16.40 -9.91
CA LEU A 124 -9.16 15.19 -9.45
C LEU A 124 -9.21 14.10 -10.52
N GLY A 125 -9.44 14.49 -11.77
CA GLY A 125 -9.39 13.60 -12.93
C GLY A 125 -8.02 12.96 -13.13
N MET A 126 -6.94 13.69 -12.88
CA MET A 126 -5.58 13.15 -12.97
C MET A 126 -5.19 12.30 -11.75
N LEU A 127 -5.69 12.64 -10.56
CA LEU A 127 -5.40 11.92 -9.32
C LEU A 127 -6.20 10.63 -9.19
N ALA A 128 -7.43 10.57 -9.72
CA ALA A 128 -8.30 9.41 -9.59
C ALA A 128 -7.68 8.12 -10.14
N PRO A 129 -7.12 8.07 -11.37
CA PRO A 129 -6.45 6.89 -11.88
C PRO A 129 -5.25 6.47 -11.02
N VAL A 130 -4.55 7.40 -10.39
CA VAL A 130 -3.41 7.08 -9.50
C VAL A 130 -3.89 6.41 -8.22
N VAL A 131 -4.92 6.98 -7.58
CA VAL A 131 -5.51 6.41 -6.37
C VAL A 131 -6.13 5.04 -6.67
N LEU A 132 -6.90 4.93 -7.76
CA LEU A 132 -7.53 3.68 -8.18
C LEU A 132 -6.50 2.63 -8.58
N GLY A 133 -5.45 2.99 -9.31
CA GLY A 133 -4.38 2.09 -9.72
C GLY A 133 -3.59 1.55 -8.52
N GLN A 134 -3.32 2.39 -7.52
CA GLN A 134 -2.65 1.93 -6.31
C GLN A 134 -3.55 1.02 -5.45
N LEU A 135 -4.86 1.31 -5.44
CA LEU A 135 -5.84 0.45 -4.77
C LEU A 135 -6.00 -0.89 -5.50
N ALA A 136 -5.97 -0.89 -6.84
CA ALA A 136 -5.95 -2.10 -7.68
C ALA A 136 -4.69 -2.94 -7.43
N GLN A 137 -3.52 -2.30 -7.30
CA GLN A 137 -2.28 -2.98 -6.96
C GLN A 137 -2.36 -3.62 -5.57
N THR A 138 -2.92 -2.92 -4.59
CA THR A 138 -3.15 -3.45 -3.24
C THR A 138 -4.12 -4.63 -3.25
N GLN A 139 -5.20 -4.52 -4.03
CA GLN A 139 -6.19 -5.57 -4.22
C GLN A 139 -5.55 -6.84 -4.82
N LYS A 140 -4.78 -6.69 -5.90
CA LYS A 140 -4.09 -7.81 -6.58
C LYS A 140 -3.02 -8.43 -5.69
N ALA A 141 -2.22 -7.61 -5.00
CA ALA A 141 -1.15 -8.09 -4.12
C ALA A 141 -1.70 -8.86 -2.90
N SER A 142 -2.87 -8.47 -2.39
CA SER A 142 -3.47 -9.05 -1.20
C SER A 142 -4.57 -10.07 -1.51
N GLY A 143 -4.87 -10.34 -2.78
CA GLY A 143 -5.94 -11.24 -3.21
C GLY A 143 -7.34 -10.83 -2.71
N LEU A 144 -7.59 -9.52 -2.55
CA LEU A 144 -8.82 -9.03 -1.95
C LEU A 144 -9.98 -9.07 -2.95
N ASP A 145 -11.11 -9.61 -2.51
CA ASP A 145 -12.40 -9.49 -3.19
C ASP A 145 -13.07 -8.15 -2.82
N ALA A 146 -14.28 -7.91 -3.36
CA ALA A 146 -15.01 -6.67 -3.11
C ALA A 146 -15.25 -6.42 -1.60
N ASN A 147 -15.56 -7.48 -0.83
CA ASN A 147 -15.82 -7.37 0.60
C ASN A 147 -14.54 -7.12 1.41
N GLY A 148 -13.45 -7.83 1.08
CA GLY A 148 -12.13 -7.60 1.68
C GLY A 148 -11.63 -6.19 1.40
N LEU A 149 -11.88 -5.66 0.20
CA LEU A 149 -11.54 -4.29 -0.15
C LEU A 149 -12.34 -3.28 0.70
N ALA A 150 -13.65 -3.44 0.81
CA ALA A 150 -14.48 -2.58 1.65
C ALA A 150 -14.03 -2.61 3.12
N GLY A 151 -13.71 -3.80 3.66
CA GLY A 151 -13.16 -3.96 5.00
C GLY A 151 -11.80 -3.26 5.19
N LEU A 152 -10.94 -3.30 4.18
CA LEU A 152 -9.66 -2.60 4.18
C LEU A 152 -9.84 -1.08 4.16
N LEU A 153 -10.67 -0.54 3.26
CA LEU A 153 -10.95 0.91 3.22
C LEU A 153 -11.55 1.39 4.55
N ASN A 154 -12.46 0.61 5.13
CA ASN A 154 -13.05 0.93 6.42
C ASN A 154 -12.01 0.94 7.55
N SER A 155 -11.07 -0.01 7.55
CA SER A 155 -9.95 -0.05 8.51
C SER A 155 -8.97 1.11 8.32
N GLN A 156 -8.91 1.67 7.11
CA GLN A 156 -8.05 2.81 6.78
C GLN A 156 -8.73 4.17 7.04
N LYS A 157 -10.00 4.21 7.43
CA LYS A 157 -10.76 5.46 7.62
C LYS A 157 -10.07 6.43 8.58
N ASP A 158 -9.47 5.93 9.66
CA ASP A 158 -8.83 6.76 10.68
C ASP A 158 -7.52 7.35 10.13
N ASN A 159 -6.80 6.59 9.31
CA ASN A 159 -5.62 7.07 8.60
C ASN A 159 -5.98 8.11 7.52
N ILE A 160 -7.11 7.94 6.83
CA ILE A 160 -7.62 8.90 5.85
C ILE A 160 -8.04 10.20 6.55
N ALA A 161 -8.74 10.08 7.68
CA ALA A 161 -9.15 11.22 8.49
C ALA A 161 -7.95 11.99 9.06
N ALA A 162 -6.95 11.28 9.59
CA ALA A 162 -5.72 11.88 10.12
C ALA A 162 -4.88 12.60 9.05
N ALA A 163 -4.99 12.19 7.78
CA ALA A 163 -4.28 12.81 6.67
C ALA A 163 -5.04 13.98 6.02
N MET A 164 -6.32 14.20 6.37
CA MET A 164 -7.06 15.34 5.86
C MET A 164 -6.53 16.65 6.49
N PRO A 165 -6.30 17.71 5.69
CA PRO A 165 -5.92 19.00 6.23
C PRO A 165 -6.99 19.56 7.19
N GLY A 166 -6.55 20.29 8.22
CA GLY A 166 -7.44 20.95 9.17
C GLY A 166 -8.46 21.86 8.44
N GLY A 167 -9.73 21.77 8.83
CA GLY A 167 -10.83 22.53 8.22
C GLY A 167 -11.34 21.99 6.87
N PHE A 168 -10.60 21.09 6.21
CA PHE A 168 -11.06 20.47 4.97
C PHE A 168 -12.23 19.51 5.20
N ALA A 169 -12.20 18.74 6.29
CA ALA A 169 -13.28 17.84 6.67
C ALA A 169 -14.62 18.58 6.85
N ASN A 170 -14.59 19.82 7.36
CA ASN A 170 -15.79 20.66 7.52
C ASN A 170 -16.38 21.11 6.17
N LEU A 171 -15.54 21.38 5.18
CA LEU A 171 -16.00 21.68 3.81
C LEU A 171 -16.66 20.44 3.18
N LEU A 172 -16.11 19.27 3.44
CA LEU A 172 -16.58 17.99 2.92
C LEU A 172 -17.83 17.46 3.63
N SER A 173 -18.00 17.79 4.91
CA SER A 173 -19.24 17.53 5.65
C SER A 173 -20.36 18.46 5.20
N GLY A 174 -20.04 19.74 4.94
CA GLY A 174 -21.00 20.68 4.36
C GLY A 174 -21.50 20.27 2.98
N SER A 175 -20.76 19.42 2.28
CA SER A 175 -21.13 18.88 0.97
C SER A 175 -21.87 17.53 1.01
N GLY A 176 -22.17 17.00 2.20
CA GLY A 176 -22.87 15.71 2.39
C GLY A 176 -22.04 14.46 2.03
N LEU A 177 -20.78 14.62 1.59
CA LEU A 177 -19.92 13.51 1.24
C LEU A 177 -19.46 12.74 2.49
N LEU A 178 -19.13 13.49 3.55
CA LEU A 178 -18.76 12.90 4.83
C LEU A 178 -19.96 12.24 5.52
N ASP A 179 -21.18 12.74 5.29
CA ASP A 179 -22.41 12.15 5.82
C ASP A 179 -22.74 10.80 5.18
N SER A 180 -22.33 10.57 3.92
CA SER A 180 -22.35 9.23 3.32
C SER A 180 -21.37 8.24 3.95
N VAL A 181 -20.29 8.72 4.57
CA VAL A 181 -19.31 7.89 5.28
C VAL A 181 -19.74 7.71 6.75
N ALA A 182 -20.26 8.76 7.38
CA ALA A 182 -20.68 8.80 8.78
C ALA A 182 -22.08 8.22 9.01
N GLY A 183 -23.03 8.45 8.10
CA GLY A 183 -24.39 7.91 8.13
C GLY A 183 -24.43 6.38 8.07
N ASN A 184 -23.41 5.76 7.45
CA ASN A 184 -23.28 4.31 7.41
C ASN A 184 -22.72 3.70 8.72
N LEU A 185 -22.15 4.49 9.62
CA LEU A 185 -21.90 4.08 11.02
C LEU A 185 -23.21 3.96 11.82
N LYS A 186 -24.23 4.75 11.46
CA LYS A 186 -25.56 4.67 12.08
C LYS A 186 -26.43 3.58 11.43
N ALA A 187 -26.25 3.32 10.12
CA ALA A 187 -26.93 2.23 9.42
C ALA A 187 -26.36 0.84 9.75
N ALA A 188 -25.08 0.73 10.12
CA ALA A 188 -24.48 -0.50 10.67
C ALA A 188 -24.86 -0.77 12.14
N ALA A 189 -25.55 0.18 12.79
CA ALA A 189 -26.16 0.04 14.12
C ALA A 189 -27.71 -0.04 14.04
N ALA A 190 -28.28 -0.32 12.87
CA ALA A 190 -29.69 -0.68 12.77
C ALA A 190 -29.85 -2.14 13.27
N PRO A 191 -30.64 -2.38 14.33
CA PRO A 191 -30.92 -3.75 14.75
C PRO A 191 -31.69 -4.44 13.62
N VAL A 192 -31.17 -5.58 13.14
CA VAL A 192 -31.94 -6.48 12.31
C VAL A 192 -33.14 -6.91 13.14
N ALA A 193 -34.33 -6.44 12.75
CA ALA A 193 -35.57 -6.70 13.45
C ALA A 193 -35.85 -8.21 13.44
N HIS A 194 -35.65 -8.86 14.59
CA HIS A 194 -36.48 -9.98 15.00
C HIS A 194 -37.63 -9.42 15.84
N ALA A 195 -38.84 -9.82 15.48
CA ALA A 195 -40.07 -9.34 16.10
C ALA A 195 -40.25 -9.84 17.55
N ALA A 196 -40.79 -8.92 18.36
CA ALA A 196 -41.53 -9.07 19.64
C ALA A 196 -40.76 -9.31 20.96
N PRO A 197 -41.35 -8.93 22.13
CA PRO A 197 -41.91 -7.63 22.52
C PRO A 197 -41.23 -7.07 23.80
N GLU A 198 -41.68 -5.88 24.24
CA GLU A 198 -41.11 -5.03 25.29
C GLU A 198 -40.98 -5.64 26.69
N ALA A 199 -39.94 -5.23 27.42
CA ALA A 199 -40.02 -4.99 28.88
C ALA A 199 -38.88 -4.06 29.36
N SER A 200 -39.28 -2.94 29.96
CA SER A 200 -38.47 -2.03 30.77
C SER A 200 -37.71 -2.73 31.90
N GLY A 201 -36.51 -2.26 32.24
CA GLY A 201 -35.85 -2.62 33.49
C GLY A 201 -34.39 -2.20 33.60
N SER A 202 -34.16 -1.13 34.36
CA SER A 202 -32.86 -0.63 34.84
C SER A 202 -31.86 -1.73 35.25
N GLY A 203 -30.60 -1.63 34.81
CA GLY A 203 -29.54 -2.55 35.26
C GLY A 203 -28.20 -2.53 34.51
N PHE A 204 -27.70 -1.38 34.04
CA PHE A 204 -26.50 -1.24 33.18
C PHE A 204 -25.14 -1.48 33.89
N GLY A 205 -25.09 -2.19 35.02
CA GLY A 205 -23.89 -2.26 35.88
C GLY A 205 -23.24 -3.63 36.08
N LYS A 206 -23.86 -4.74 35.65
CA LYS A 206 -23.44 -6.10 36.06
C LYS A 206 -22.91 -7.01 34.95
N TRP A 207 -22.96 -6.60 33.69
CA TRP A 207 -22.55 -7.43 32.55
C TRP A 207 -21.12 -7.18 32.04
N ILE A 208 -20.45 -6.15 32.56
CA ILE A 208 -19.11 -5.75 32.08
C ILE A 208 -18.02 -6.72 32.59
N VAL A 209 -18.26 -7.38 33.72
CA VAL A 209 -17.30 -8.33 34.33
C VAL A 209 -17.19 -9.65 33.53
N PRO A 210 -18.29 -10.35 33.14
CA PRO A 210 -18.16 -11.54 32.30
C PRO A 210 -17.67 -11.21 30.88
N LEU A 211 -17.98 -10.02 30.35
CA LEU A 211 -17.55 -9.60 29.01
C LEU A 211 -16.04 -9.27 28.96
N ALA A 212 -15.48 -8.69 30.02
CA ALA A 212 -14.04 -8.50 30.16
C ALA A 212 -13.27 -9.83 30.28
N ILE A 213 -13.82 -10.81 31.00
CA ILE A 213 -13.20 -12.15 31.14
C ILE A 213 -13.26 -12.93 29.81
N ALA A 214 -14.35 -12.80 29.04
CA ALA A 214 -14.47 -13.42 27.72
C ALA A 214 -13.47 -12.82 26.69
N VAL A 215 -13.24 -11.50 26.74
CA VAL A 215 -12.27 -10.83 25.87
C VAL A 215 -10.82 -11.21 26.21
N VAL A 216 -10.49 -11.36 27.50
CA VAL A 216 -9.16 -11.82 27.94
C VAL A 216 -8.94 -13.32 27.63
N GLY A 217 -9.97 -14.15 27.77
CA GLY A 217 -9.91 -15.57 27.40
C GLY A 217 -9.71 -15.79 25.90
N ALA A 218 -10.42 -15.02 25.05
CA ALA A 218 -10.24 -15.07 23.60
C ALA A 218 -8.85 -14.55 23.16
N TYR A 219 -8.31 -13.55 23.86
CA TYR A 219 -6.96 -13.04 23.61
C TYR A 219 -5.86 -14.04 23.98
N LEU A 220 -6.04 -14.82 25.06
CA LEU A 220 -5.08 -15.84 25.49
C LEU A 220 -5.12 -17.12 24.62
N VAL A 221 -6.30 -17.55 24.17
CA VAL A 221 -6.41 -18.70 23.26
C VAL A 221 -5.86 -18.37 21.87
N ASN A 222 -6.06 -17.14 21.38
CA ASN A 222 -5.51 -16.68 20.11
C ASN A 222 -3.98 -16.45 20.16
N SER A 223 -3.42 -16.16 21.33
CA SER A 223 -1.96 -15.96 21.48
C SER A 223 -1.17 -17.26 21.72
N TYR A 224 -1.80 -18.33 22.22
CA TYR A 224 -1.11 -19.59 22.50
C TYR A 224 -1.58 -20.81 21.68
N GLY A 225 -2.66 -20.71 20.89
CA GLY A 225 -3.42 -21.87 20.40
C GLY A 225 -3.24 -22.36 18.94
N CYS A 226 -2.44 -21.73 18.07
CA CYS A 226 -2.34 -22.16 16.66
C CYS A 226 -0.92 -22.36 16.15
N GLN A 227 -0.18 -23.28 16.78
CA GLN A 227 0.76 -24.14 16.04
C GLN A 227 0.04 -25.45 15.74
N ARG A 228 -0.57 -25.55 14.55
CA ARG A 228 -0.96 -26.84 14.00
C ARG A 228 0.10 -27.29 12.99
N PRO A 229 0.69 -28.50 13.16
CA PRO A 229 1.57 -29.06 12.16
C PRO A 229 0.76 -29.41 10.91
N VAL A 230 1.28 -29.06 9.73
CA VAL A 230 0.68 -29.41 8.45
C VAL A 230 0.82 -30.92 8.27
N GLU A 231 -0.29 -31.64 8.49
CA GLU A 231 -0.40 -33.06 8.20
C GLU A 231 -0.42 -33.26 6.68
N LYS A 232 0.55 -34.06 6.23
CA LYS A 232 0.77 -34.47 4.85
C LYS A 232 -0.32 -35.48 4.46
N ALA A 233 -1.18 -35.11 3.50
CA ALA A 233 -2.12 -36.03 2.87
C ALA A 233 -1.81 -36.20 1.38
N ALA A 234 -1.97 -37.43 0.92
CA ALA A 234 -1.37 -38.04 -0.24
C ALA A 234 -2.10 -37.79 -1.57
N ALA A 235 -1.41 -38.16 -2.65
CA ALA A 235 -1.82 -38.12 -4.05
C ALA A 235 -3.06 -38.99 -4.36
N PRO A 236 -3.84 -38.65 -5.41
CA PRO A 236 -4.64 -39.62 -6.12
C PRO A 236 -3.93 -40.11 -7.40
N ALA A 237 -3.90 -41.42 -7.57
CA ALA A 237 -3.65 -42.13 -8.82
C ALA A 237 -4.94 -42.87 -9.25
N PRO A 238 -4.99 -43.54 -10.40
CA PRO A 238 -5.52 -43.04 -11.68
C PRO A 238 -6.88 -43.65 -12.05
N ALA A 239 -7.70 -42.94 -12.84
CA ALA A 239 -8.88 -43.51 -13.46
C ALA A 239 -8.53 -44.11 -14.84
N ALA A 240 -9.07 -45.30 -15.07
CA ALA A 240 -8.75 -46.21 -16.14
C ALA A 240 -9.38 -45.89 -17.50
N VAL A 241 -8.77 -46.53 -18.49
CA VAL A 241 -8.92 -46.53 -19.94
C VAL A 241 -10.31 -46.98 -20.43
N THR A 242 -10.83 -46.30 -21.46
CA THR A 242 -11.59 -46.94 -22.56
C THR A 242 -11.08 -46.39 -23.91
N ALA A 243 -10.89 -47.30 -24.87
CA ALA A 243 -10.37 -47.09 -26.22
C ALA A 243 -11.46 -47.49 -27.26
N PRO A 244 -11.19 -47.56 -28.58
CA PRO A 244 -10.87 -46.48 -29.53
C PRO A 244 -11.74 -46.52 -30.82
N ALA A 245 -11.78 -45.43 -31.61
CA ALA A 245 -12.12 -45.35 -33.05
C ALA A 245 -12.15 -43.85 -33.45
N LYS A 246 -11.71 -43.31 -34.60
CA LYS A 246 -11.17 -43.76 -35.90
C LYS A 246 -10.65 -42.46 -36.61
N ALA A 247 -9.61 -42.54 -37.44
CA ALA A 247 -9.12 -41.44 -38.30
C ALA A 247 -10.06 -41.15 -39.49
N PRO A 248 -10.02 -39.96 -40.12
CA PRO A 248 -9.14 -39.69 -41.29
C PRO A 248 -8.51 -38.26 -41.27
N GLU A 249 -7.24 -38.08 -41.64
CA GLU A 249 -6.65 -37.76 -42.97
C GLU A 249 -6.34 -36.25 -43.16
N ALA A 250 -5.32 -35.98 -43.97
CA ALA A 250 -4.41 -34.85 -44.03
C ALA A 250 -4.95 -33.51 -44.57
N ALA A 251 -4.34 -32.38 -44.14
CA ALA A 251 -3.87 -31.30 -45.04
C ALA A 251 -3.06 -30.19 -44.32
N LYS A 252 -1.84 -29.97 -44.85
CA LYS A 252 -1.06 -28.71 -45.01
C LYS A 252 -0.40 -27.98 -43.81
N ALA A 253 0.94 -27.92 -43.87
CA ALA A 253 1.81 -26.82 -43.41
C ALA A 253 1.71 -25.62 -44.42
N PRO A 254 2.10 -24.36 -44.11
CA PRO A 254 3.28 -23.86 -43.36
C PRO A 254 2.89 -22.83 -42.25
N GLU A 255 3.72 -22.41 -41.30
CA GLU A 255 4.81 -21.43 -41.44
C GLU A 255 5.49 -21.25 -40.07
N ALA A 256 6.77 -20.88 -40.08
CA ALA A 256 7.70 -20.90 -38.95
C ALA A 256 7.29 -20.01 -37.75
N ALA A 257 7.23 -20.62 -36.56
CA ALA A 257 7.17 -19.91 -35.29
C ALA A 257 8.55 -19.33 -34.94
N PRO A 258 8.67 -18.06 -34.53
CA PRO A 258 9.86 -17.55 -33.86
C PRO A 258 10.04 -18.25 -32.51
N ALA A 259 11.30 -18.50 -32.15
CA ALA A 259 11.71 -19.14 -30.92
C ALA A 259 11.07 -18.55 -29.65
N PRO A 260 10.78 -19.36 -28.62
CA PRO A 260 10.26 -18.86 -27.36
C PRO A 260 11.27 -17.90 -26.72
N ALA A 261 10.89 -16.63 -26.63
CA ALA A 261 11.56 -15.65 -25.77
C ALA A 261 11.58 -16.19 -24.33
N ALA A 262 12.76 -16.11 -23.71
CA ALA A 262 13.00 -16.52 -22.34
C ALA A 262 11.92 -15.99 -21.39
N PRO A 263 11.49 -16.79 -20.38
CA PRO A 263 10.51 -16.33 -19.41
C PRO A 263 11.04 -15.08 -18.69
N ALA A 264 10.23 -14.03 -18.74
CA ALA A 264 10.41 -12.80 -17.99
C ALA A 264 10.72 -13.13 -16.53
N ALA A 265 11.87 -12.63 -16.06
CA ALA A 265 12.27 -12.71 -14.67
C ALA A 265 11.11 -12.23 -13.78
N ALA A 266 10.63 -13.15 -12.94
CA ALA A 266 9.73 -12.86 -11.85
C ALA A 266 10.29 -11.68 -11.03
N ALA A 267 9.39 -10.81 -10.59
CA ALA A 267 9.65 -9.65 -9.76
C ALA A 267 10.66 -9.94 -8.63
N MET A 268 11.93 -9.68 -8.91
CA MET A 268 12.91 -9.48 -7.85
C MET A 268 12.72 -8.04 -7.36
N PRO A 269 12.61 -7.80 -6.05
CA PRO A 269 12.75 -6.45 -5.54
C PRO A 269 14.10 -5.91 -6.02
N ASP A 270 14.12 -4.71 -6.60
CA ASP A 270 15.34 -4.09 -7.12
C ASP A 270 16.42 -4.14 -6.02
N LEU A 271 17.38 -5.05 -6.20
CA LEU A 271 18.31 -5.42 -5.13
C LEU A 271 19.14 -4.20 -4.72
N GLY A 272 19.43 -3.32 -5.67
CA GLY A 272 20.07 -2.03 -5.43
C GLY A 272 19.25 -1.13 -4.52
N SER A 273 17.95 -0.98 -4.78
CA SER A 273 17.04 -0.17 -3.96
C SER A 273 16.83 -0.74 -2.57
N VAL A 274 16.71 -2.06 -2.43
CA VAL A 274 16.61 -2.72 -1.12
C VAL A 274 17.91 -2.54 -0.33
N THR A 275 19.06 -2.69 -0.99
CA THR A 275 20.37 -2.48 -0.37
C THR A 275 20.55 -1.03 0.06
N ALA A 276 20.24 -0.07 -0.82
CA ALA A 276 20.32 1.36 -0.51
C ALA A 276 19.41 1.76 0.66
N LYS A 277 18.19 1.22 0.71
CA LYS A 277 17.25 1.46 1.81
C LYS A 277 17.71 0.85 3.12
N ALA A 278 18.24 -0.38 3.10
CA ALA A 278 18.79 -1.03 4.29
C ALA A 278 20.02 -0.27 4.83
N LEU A 279 20.92 0.19 3.95
CA LEU A 279 22.08 1.00 4.32
C LEU A 279 21.69 2.38 4.86
N GLY A 280 20.69 3.03 4.26
CA GLY A 280 20.14 4.30 4.75
C GLY A 280 19.50 4.15 6.13
N ALA A 281 18.71 3.11 6.34
CA ALA A 281 18.11 2.79 7.63
C ALA A 281 19.16 2.44 8.69
N LEU A 282 20.22 1.71 8.33
CA LEU A 282 21.35 1.41 9.20
C LEU A 282 22.04 2.68 9.67
N THR A 283 22.35 3.57 8.72
CA THR A 283 23.04 4.84 9.00
C THR A 283 22.18 5.75 9.88
N ALA A 284 20.88 5.83 9.60
CA ALA A 284 19.95 6.60 10.42
C ALA A 284 19.81 6.02 11.84
N SER A 285 19.73 4.69 11.96
CA SER A 285 19.62 4.02 13.25
C SER A 285 20.89 4.21 14.08
N LEU A 286 22.06 4.00 13.50
CA LEU A 286 23.35 4.24 14.17
C LEU A 286 23.55 5.72 14.53
N GLY A 287 23.15 6.65 13.65
CA GLY A 287 23.22 8.08 13.91
C GLY A 287 22.24 8.56 15.00
N SER A 288 21.19 7.81 15.29
CA SER A 288 20.24 8.11 16.37
C SER A 288 20.73 7.67 17.76
N ILE A 289 21.71 6.77 17.84
CA ILE A 289 22.21 6.25 19.11
C ILE A 289 23.17 7.26 19.75
N LYS A 290 22.71 7.89 20.83
CA LYS A 290 23.52 8.84 21.63
C LYS A 290 23.80 8.36 23.06
N ASP A 291 22.99 7.41 23.54
CA ASP A 291 22.98 6.95 24.92
C ASP A 291 22.39 5.52 24.99
N GLU A 292 22.53 4.85 26.13
CA GLU A 292 22.11 3.47 26.35
C GLU A 292 20.61 3.22 26.13
N ALA A 293 19.76 4.17 26.53
CA ALA A 293 18.32 4.11 26.30
C ALA A 293 17.97 4.14 24.80
N THR A 294 18.66 5.00 24.06
CA THR A 294 18.46 5.19 22.62
C THR A 294 19.04 4.01 21.83
N ALA A 295 20.14 3.41 22.30
CA ALA A 295 20.65 2.14 21.80
C ALA A 295 19.63 1.01 21.96
N LYS A 296 19.01 0.90 23.14
CA LYS A 296 18.00 -0.13 23.42
C LYS A 296 16.73 0.06 22.56
N ALA A 297 16.34 1.31 22.30
CA ALA A 297 15.24 1.64 21.40
C ALA A 297 15.57 1.36 19.92
N ALA A 298 16.85 1.44 19.54
CA ALA A 298 17.32 1.16 18.18
C ALA A 298 17.52 -0.34 17.88
N LEU A 299 17.60 -1.21 18.90
CA LEU A 299 17.75 -2.66 18.75
C LEU A 299 16.76 -3.33 17.78
N PRO A 300 15.44 -3.07 17.84
CA PRO A 300 14.51 -3.66 16.88
C PRO A 300 14.77 -3.18 15.44
N GLY A 301 15.10 -1.90 15.26
CA GLY A 301 15.45 -1.35 13.94
C GLY A 301 16.74 -1.94 13.38
N LEU A 302 17.79 -2.06 14.20
CA LEU A 302 19.02 -2.76 13.84
C LEU A 302 18.72 -4.24 13.50
N THR A 303 17.89 -4.92 14.28
CA THR A 303 17.52 -6.32 14.00
C THR A 303 16.80 -6.48 12.66
N ASP A 304 15.89 -5.58 12.31
CA ASP A 304 15.21 -5.60 11.01
C ASP A 304 16.16 -5.32 9.85
N VAL A 305 17.06 -4.35 10.01
CA VAL A 305 18.11 -4.08 9.01
C VAL A 305 19.03 -5.30 8.85
N ALA A 306 19.33 -6.03 9.93
CA ALA A 306 20.17 -7.24 9.86
C ALA A 306 19.50 -8.33 9.02
N LYS A 307 18.19 -8.52 9.21
CA LYS A 307 17.38 -9.44 8.38
C LYS A 307 17.35 -9.01 6.93
N GLN A 308 17.24 -7.71 6.64
CA GLN A 308 17.27 -7.20 5.27
C GLN A 308 18.62 -7.44 4.60
N ILE A 309 19.73 -7.20 5.30
CA ILE A 309 21.09 -7.48 4.79
C ILE A 309 21.30 -8.98 4.57
N ALA A 310 20.80 -9.84 5.46
CA ALA A 310 20.85 -11.29 5.27
C ALA A 310 20.02 -11.75 4.05
N GLY A 311 18.84 -11.14 3.83
CA GLY A 311 18.04 -11.34 2.63
C GLY A 311 18.77 -10.92 1.36
N VAL A 312 19.42 -9.75 1.37
CA VAL A 312 20.27 -9.26 0.27
C VAL A 312 21.44 -10.21 0.02
N LYS A 313 22.10 -10.74 1.06
CA LYS A 313 23.16 -11.75 0.91
C LYS A 313 22.66 -13.02 0.22
N THR A 314 21.50 -13.50 0.63
CA THR A 314 20.90 -14.73 0.08
C THR A 314 20.51 -14.52 -1.38
N ALA A 315 19.89 -13.37 -1.68
CA ALA A 315 19.58 -12.98 -3.04
C ALA A 315 20.84 -12.81 -3.88
N ALA A 316 21.85 -12.09 -3.38
CA ALA A 316 23.15 -11.89 -4.00
C ALA A 316 23.85 -13.22 -4.32
N ALA A 317 23.75 -14.24 -3.46
CA ALA A 317 24.32 -15.55 -3.73
C ALA A 317 23.74 -16.22 -4.99
N LEU A 318 22.49 -15.92 -5.35
CA LEU A 318 21.83 -16.41 -6.57
C LEU A 318 22.25 -15.65 -7.83
N LEU A 319 22.83 -14.45 -7.69
CA LEU A 319 23.37 -13.70 -8.83
C LEU A 319 24.77 -14.23 -9.21
N SER A 320 25.02 -14.38 -10.50
CA SER A 320 26.32 -14.80 -11.03
C SER A 320 27.04 -13.63 -11.71
N GLY A 321 28.35 -13.51 -11.52
CA GLY A 321 29.21 -12.57 -12.25
C GLY A 321 28.84 -11.09 -12.11
N ASP A 322 28.70 -10.40 -13.24
CA ASP A 322 28.54 -8.94 -13.35
C ASP A 322 27.33 -8.35 -12.63
N ALA A 323 26.29 -9.14 -12.35
CA ALA A 323 25.09 -8.66 -11.69
C ALA A 323 25.28 -8.37 -10.18
N LYS A 324 26.39 -8.83 -9.59
CA LYS A 324 26.80 -8.51 -8.21
C LYS A 324 27.54 -7.17 -8.09
N LYS A 325 28.11 -6.67 -9.18
CA LYS A 325 28.91 -5.43 -9.23
C LYS A 325 28.17 -4.18 -8.71
N PRO A 326 26.91 -3.91 -9.09
CA PRO A 326 26.22 -2.71 -8.59
C PRO A 326 25.93 -2.78 -7.09
N VAL A 327 25.65 -3.97 -6.55
CA VAL A 327 25.37 -4.18 -5.13
C VAL A 327 26.65 -4.09 -4.30
N SER A 328 27.71 -4.75 -4.72
CA SER A 328 29.03 -4.67 -4.08
C SER A 328 29.62 -3.26 -4.12
N SER A 329 29.50 -2.54 -5.24
CA SER A 329 29.93 -1.14 -5.37
C SER A 329 29.18 -0.20 -4.40
N LEU A 330 27.86 -0.37 -4.29
CA LEU A 330 27.04 0.44 -3.39
C LEU A 330 27.37 0.17 -1.92
N ILE A 331 27.60 -1.10 -1.56
CA ILE A 331 28.00 -1.48 -0.21
C ILE A 331 29.41 -0.98 0.10
N ALA A 332 30.36 -1.12 -0.83
CA ALA A 332 31.72 -0.63 -0.69
C ALA A 332 31.78 0.90 -0.52
N ALA A 333 30.93 1.64 -1.24
CA ALA A 333 30.83 3.10 -1.11
C ALA A 333 30.27 3.55 0.25
N ALA A 334 29.37 2.77 0.85
CA ALA A 334 28.75 3.10 2.13
C ALA A 334 29.50 2.57 3.37
N LEU A 335 30.35 1.56 3.18
CA LEU A 335 31.10 0.87 4.24
C LEU A 335 31.92 1.82 5.13
N PRO A 336 32.61 2.86 4.60
CA PRO A 336 33.36 3.81 5.43
C PRO A 336 32.45 4.60 6.38
N GLY A 337 31.30 5.07 5.89
CA GLY A 337 30.34 5.84 6.71
C GLY A 337 29.66 4.98 7.78
N ILE A 338 29.38 3.72 7.47
CA ILE A 338 28.83 2.75 8.42
C ILE A 338 29.87 2.44 9.50
N THR A 339 31.12 2.16 9.11
CA THR A 339 32.21 1.89 10.07
C THR A 339 32.41 3.05 11.04
N GLN A 340 32.46 4.28 10.52
CA GLN A 340 32.59 5.48 11.35
C GLN A 340 31.40 5.66 12.32
N SER A 341 30.18 5.29 11.89
CA SER A 341 28.98 5.38 12.72
C SER A 341 28.96 4.28 13.81
N VAL A 342 29.46 3.09 13.48
CA VAL A 342 29.63 1.99 14.43
C VAL A 342 30.69 2.32 15.48
N GLU A 343 31.85 2.86 15.09
CA GLU A 343 32.90 3.27 16.03
C GLU A 343 32.40 4.35 17.00
N LYS A 344 31.62 5.32 16.51
CA LYS A 344 30.97 6.33 17.35
C LYS A 344 29.96 5.71 18.32
N ALA A 345 29.13 4.78 17.86
CA ALA A 345 28.12 4.14 18.70
C ALA A 345 28.74 3.21 19.76
N VAL A 346 29.78 2.45 19.39
CA VAL A 346 30.51 1.54 20.30
C VAL A 346 31.38 2.31 21.28
N GLY A 347 31.86 3.50 20.91
CA GLY A 347 32.59 4.40 21.79
C GLY A 347 31.75 5.01 22.91
N ILE A 348 30.42 4.87 22.88
CA ILE A 348 29.55 5.34 23.97
C ILE A 348 29.60 4.30 25.12
N PRO A 349 29.96 4.72 26.36
CA PRO A 349 30.03 3.81 27.49
C PRO A 349 28.67 3.14 27.75
N GLY A 350 28.66 1.81 27.92
CA GLY A 350 27.45 1.00 28.13
C GLY A 350 26.75 0.54 26.84
N VAL A 351 26.83 1.32 25.76
CA VAL A 351 26.14 1.01 24.49
C VAL A 351 26.78 -0.15 23.74
N GLY A 352 28.12 -0.22 23.70
CA GLY A 352 28.84 -1.27 22.96
C GLY A 352 28.38 -2.69 23.30
N ALA A 353 28.22 -3.01 24.59
CA ALA A 353 27.79 -4.33 25.04
C ALA A 353 26.36 -4.70 24.59
N LEU A 354 25.49 -3.72 24.38
CA LEU A 354 24.11 -3.91 23.92
C LEU A 354 24.03 -4.16 22.41
N ILE A 355 24.84 -3.45 21.62
CA ILE A 355 24.72 -3.44 20.15
C ILE A 355 25.67 -4.43 19.45
N SER A 356 26.81 -4.78 20.08
CA SER A 356 27.77 -5.75 19.56
C SER A 356 27.17 -7.08 19.06
N PRO A 357 26.22 -7.75 19.74
CA PRO A 357 25.66 -9.02 19.27
C PRO A 357 24.85 -8.91 17.97
N VAL A 358 24.33 -7.72 17.66
CA VAL A 358 23.57 -7.47 16.42
C VAL A 358 24.46 -6.91 15.32
N LEU A 359 25.46 -6.10 15.69
CA LEU A 359 26.38 -5.45 14.75
C LEU A 359 27.44 -6.39 14.18
N GLY A 360 27.95 -7.33 14.97
CA GLY A 360 28.93 -8.33 14.50
C GLY A 360 28.49 -9.04 13.22
N PRO A 361 27.35 -9.76 13.21
CA PRO A 361 26.87 -10.45 12.02
C PRO A 361 26.48 -9.51 10.88
N MET A 362 26.09 -8.27 11.15
CA MET A 362 25.85 -7.27 10.11
C MET A 362 27.12 -6.89 9.36
N VAL A 363 28.18 -6.53 10.09
CA VAL A 363 29.44 -6.07 9.50
C VAL A 363 30.09 -7.19 8.71
N GLU A 364 30.02 -8.43 9.21
CA GLU A 364 30.50 -9.61 8.49
C GLU A 364 29.74 -9.84 7.18
N ASN A 365 28.40 -9.73 7.20
CA ASN A 365 27.58 -9.89 6.00
C ASN A 365 27.78 -8.75 5.00
N LEU A 366 27.95 -7.51 5.47
CA LEU A 366 28.28 -6.36 4.61
C LEU A 366 29.66 -6.52 3.97
N GLY A 367 30.65 -6.97 4.75
CA GLY A 367 32.00 -7.25 4.24
C GLY A 367 32.04 -8.39 3.22
N ALA A 368 31.19 -9.40 3.39
CA ALA A 368 31.03 -10.50 2.44
C ALA A 368 30.33 -10.06 1.14
N LEU A 369 29.38 -9.12 1.23
CA LEU A 369 28.65 -8.57 0.09
C LEU A 369 29.43 -7.49 -0.69
N ALA A 370 30.45 -6.89 -0.07
CA ALA A 370 31.33 -5.91 -0.70
C ALA A 370 32.43 -6.55 -1.58
N LYS A 371 32.67 -7.85 -1.45
CA LYS A 371 33.61 -8.64 -2.28
C LYS A 371 32.88 -9.33 -3.42
#